data_AF-A0A3B0Y1J4-F1
#
_entry.id   AF-A0A3B0Y1J4-F1
#
_cell.length_a   1.000
_cell.length_b   1.000
_cell.length_c   1.000
_cell.angle_alpha   90.00
_cell.angle_beta   90.00
_cell.angle_gamma   90.00
#
_symmetry.space_group_name_H-M   'P 1'
#
loop_
_entity.id
_entity.type
_entity.pdbx_description
1 polymer ?
#
loop_
_entity_poly.entity_id
_entity_poly.type
_entity_poly.pdbx_seq_one_letter_code
_entity_poly.pdbx_strand_id
1 'polypeptide(L)'
;ACHSTNSWSPATRVDHNEVNGTCSSCHNGTIAKGAPNPHYSSTQCDVCHSTNNWNVSRYTHGLSYEPTNHAGSLSCDRCHLQNTNTVSYPDNPGLAPDCAACHTHDYDPSEHLDVSASSLRDCSGSCHEPGPEHRVSDPDWG
;
A
#
# COMPACT_ATOMS: atom_id res chain seq x y z
N ALA A 1 20.56 5.92 21.52
CA ALA A 1 20.92 4.95 22.58
C ALA A 1 19.84 4.88 23.64
N CYS A 2 19.74 3.77 24.38
CA CYS A 2 18.82 3.61 25.52
C CYS A 2 19.35 4.23 26.84
N HIS A 3 20.65 4.48 26.91
CA HIS A 3 21.34 5.15 28.02
C HIS A 3 22.33 6.18 27.48
N SER A 4 22.69 7.15 28.32
CA SER A 4 23.82 8.04 28.04
C SER A 4 25.15 7.27 28.16
N THR A 5 26.12 7.60 27.32
CA THR A 5 27.50 7.07 27.42
C THR A 5 28.27 7.69 28.58
N ASN A 6 27.83 8.86 29.07
CA ASN A 6 28.49 9.60 30.15
C ASN A 6 27.98 9.20 31.55
N SER A 7 26.75 8.69 31.64
CA SER A 7 26.22 8.10 32.87
C SER A 7 25.13 7.09 32.53
N TRP A 8 25.02 6.02 33.30
CA TRP A 8 24.05 4.94 33.10
C TRP A 8 22.62 5.35 33.52
N SER A 9 22.20 6.57 33.17
CA SER A 9 20.84 7.04 33.34
C SER A 9 19.99 6.62 32.13
N PRO A 10 18.71 6.29 32.32
CA PRO A 10 17.78 6.07 31.21
C PRO A 10 17.72 7.31 30.32
N ALA A 11 17.79 7.10 29.01
CA ALA A 11 17.63 8.19 28.06
C ALA A 11 16.16 8.67 28.07
N THR A 12 15.93 9.98 28.18
CA THR A 12 14.58 10.57 28.04
C THR A 12 14.13 10.70 26.58
N ARG A 13 15.09 10.61 25.65
CA ARG A 13 14.88 10.49 24.20
C ARG A 13 15.83 9.45 23.64
N VAL A 14 15.31 8.59 22.79
CA VAL A 14 16.06 7.54 22.13
C VAL A 14 16.45 8.00 20.73
N ASP A 15 17.74 7.90 20.41
CA ASP A 15 18.23 7.92 19.02
C ASP A 15 17.99 6.55 18.41
N HIS A 16 17.14 6.48 17.38
CA HIS A 16 16.76 5.25 16.69
C HIS A 16 17.89 4.68 15.80
N ASN A 17 18.95 5.45 15.52
CA ASN A 17 20.13 4.92 14.81
C ASN A 17 21.02 4.05 15.70
N GLU A 18 20.81 4.11 17.03
CA GLU A 18 21.62 3.44 18.03
C GLU A 18 20.81 2.40 18.83
N VAL A 19 19.67 1.95 18.28
CA VAL A 19 18.89 0.85 18.85
C VAL A 19 18.84 -0.32 17.88
N ASN A 20 18.78 -1.53 18.43
CA ASN A 20 18.67 -2.76 17.65
C ASN A 20 17.40 -3.49 18.04
N GLY A 21 16.67 -3.99 17.05
CA GLY A 21 15.37 -4.64 17.22
C GLY A 21 14.33 -4.10 16.27
N THR A 22 13.11 -4.63 16.36
CA THR A 22 11.98 -4.17 15.56
C THR A 22 11.21 -3.08 16.30
N CYS A 23 10.48 -2.22 15.59
CA CYS A 23 9.69 -1.17 16.23
C CYS A 23 8.68 -1.75 17.24
N SER A 24 8.08 -2.93 16.95
CA SER A 24 7.08 -3.56 17.82
C SER A 24 7.68 -4.13 19.11
N SER A 25 8.98 -4.48 19.11
CA SER A 25 9.65 -4.97 20.31
C SER A 25 9.76 -3.92 21.42
N CYS A 26 9.81 -2.63 21.06
CA CYS A 26 9.84 -1.52 22.00
C CYS A 26 8.49 -0.77 22.07
N HIS A 27 7.86 -0.48 20.93
CA HIS A 27 6.55 0.19 20.84
C HIS A 27 5.40 -0.82 21.02
N ASN A 28 5.38 -1.48 22.18
CA ASN A 28 4.39 -2.49 22.57
C ASN A 28 3.38 -1.98 23.61
N GLY A 29 3.42 -0.68 23.97
CA GLY A 29 2.58 -0.09 25.01
C GLY A 29 3.11 -0.27 26.43
N THR A 30 4.17 -1.06 26.64
CA THR A 30 4.84 -1.25 27.93
C THR A 30 6.17 -0.51 28.01
N ILE A 31 7.07 -0.74 27.05
CA ILE A 31 8.42 -0.12 27.05
C ILE A 31 8.35 1.29 26.47
N ALA A 32 7.71 1.42 25.31
CA ALA A 32 7.40 2.68 24.67
C ALA A 32 5.93 2.68 24.25
N LYS A 33 5.41 3.88 23.95
CA LYS A 33 4.05 4.05 23.45
C LYS A 33 3.85 3.19 22.20
N GLY A 34 2.86 2.30 22.22
CA GLY A 34 2.52 1.47 21.07
C GLY A 34 1.84 2.25 19.96
N ALA A 35 1.48 1.55 18.88
CA ALA A 35 0.67 2.12 17.81
C ALA A 35 -0.64 2.70 18.39
N PRO A 36 -1.07 3.90 17.93
CA PRO A 36 -2.34 4.47 18.36
C PRO A 36 -3.50 3.62 17.86
N ASN A 37 -4.60 3.55 18.61
CA ASN A 37 -5.84 2.96 18.11
C ASN A 37 -6.77 4.09 17.63
N PRO A 38 -7.26 4.09 16.37
CA PRO A 38 -7.11 3.06 15.35
C PRO A 38 -5.77 3.09 14.57
N HIS A 39 -5.22 1.91 14.27
CA HIS A 39 -4.11 1.71 13.33
C HIS A 39 -4.49 0.66 12.29
N TYR A 40 -4.16 0.87 11.00
CA TYR A 40 -4.65 0.03 9.90
C TYR A 40 -4.15 -1.41 9.91
N SER A 41 -3.03 -1.68 10.57
CA SER A 41 -2.39 -3.01 10.59
C SER A 41 -1.58 -3.24 11.85
N SER A 42 -1.43 -4.50 12.26
CA SER A 42 -0.50 -4.95 13.31
C SER A 42 0.90 -5.34 12.79
N THR A 43 1.17 -5.12 11.50
CA THR A 43 2.49 -5.35 10.88
C THR A 43 3.56 -4.43 11.45
N GLN A 44 4.82 -4.69 11.09
CA GLN A 44 5.94 -3.87 11.55
C GLN A 44 5.83 -2.44 11.03
N CYS A 45 6.10 -1.45 11.90
CA CYS A 45 5.86 -0.04 11.62
C CYS A 45 6.71 0.51 10.45
N ASP A 46 7.90 -0.07 10.25
CA ASP A 46 8.86 0.28 9.20
C ASP A 46 8.38 -0.07 7.79
N VAL A 47 7.32 -0.89 7.67
CA VAL A 47 6.63 -1.15 6.40
C VAL A 47 5.98 0.12 5.85
N CYS A 48 5.50 1.02 6.73
CA CYS A 48 4.75 2.22 6.35
C CYS A 48 5.40 3.53 6.80
N HIS A 49 6.18 3.49 7.87
CA HIS A 49 6.78 4.65 8.51
C HIS A 49 8.30 4.58 8.45
N SER A 50 8.95 5.74 8.48
CA SER A 50 10.38 5.83 8.77
C SER A 50 10.60 6.46 10.14
N THR A 51 11.78 6.26 10.72
CA THR A 51 12.17 6.89 11.99
C THR A 51 12.14 8.42 11.93
N ASN A 52 12.33 8.99 10.73
CA ASN A 52 12.39 10.44 10.49
C ASN A 52 11.06 11.04 9.98
N ASN A 53 10.16 10.21 9.45
CA ASN A 53 8.86 10.64 8.94
C ASN A 53 7.81 9.57 9.24
N TRP A 54 6.94 9.90 10.19
CA TRP A 54 5.80 9.09 10.59
C TRP A 54 4.55 9.36 9.75
N ASN A 55 4.59 10.31 8.82
CA ASN A 55 3.53 10.39 7.81
C ASN A 55 3.77 9.32 6.77
N VAL A 56 2.73 8.54 6.48
CA VAL A 56 2.75 7.59 5.36
C VAL A 56 2.78 8.40 4.07
N SER A 57 3.99 8.66 3.59
CA SER A 57 4.22 9.45 2.38
C SER A 57 4.32 8.48 1.23
N ARG A 58 3.15 8.04 0.73
CA ARG A 58 3.00 7.16 -0.43
C ARG A 58 3.52 5.75 -0.19
N TYR A 59 2.67 4.90 0.38
CA TYR A 59 2.88 3.47 0.25
C TYR A 59 2.69 3.09 -1.24
N THR A 60 3.80 2.91 -1.95
CA THR A 60 3.78 2.28 -3.27
C THR A 60 3.74 0.78 -3.06
N HIS A 61 2.60 0.15 -3.35
CA HIS A 61 2.56 -1.31 -3.48
C HIS A 61 3.60 -1.72 -4.53
N GLY A 62 4.50 -2.64 -4.17
CA GLY A 62 5.45 -3.24 -5.10
C GLY A 62 4.73 -4.21 -6.05
N LEU A 63 3.83 -3.69 -6.90
CA LEU A 63 3.29 -4.45 -8.00
C LEU A 63 4.43 -4.62 -9.01
N SER A 64 4.78 -5.88 -9.28
CA SER A 64 5.92 -6.21 -10.15
C SER A 64 5.65 -5.93 -11.63
N TYR A 65 4.44 -5.51 -11.98
CA TYR A 65 4.07 -5.12 -13.33
C TYR A 65 3.25 -3.82 -13.33
N GLU A 66 3.68 -2.94 -14.21
CA GLU A 66 3.10 -1.66 -14.63
C GLU A 66 1.62 -1.78 -15.06
N PRO A 67 0.83 -0.68 -14.97
CA PRO A 67 1.28 0.70 -14.85
C PRO A 67 1.56 1.11 -13.39
N THR A 68 2.78 1.57 -13.10
CA THR A 68 3.24 2.13 -11.80
C THR A 68 2.59 3.46 -11.46
N ASN A 69 1.39 3.72 -11.95
CA ASN A 69 0.76 5.00 -11.72
C ASN A 69 -0.71 4.87 -11.36
N HIS A 70 -0.96 4.41 -10.14
CA HIS A 70 -2.08 4.99 -9.38
C HIS A 70 -1.71 6.45 -9.09
N ALA A 71 -2.00 7.36 -10.02
CA ALA A 71 -1.57 8.76 -10.00
C ALA A 71 -2.09 9.57 -8.81
N GLY A 72 -3.15 9.08 -8.17
CA GLY A 72 -3.52 9.53 -6.85
C GLY A 72 -2.57 8.93 -5.83
N SER A 73 -1.95 9.75 -4.98
CA SER A 73 -1.43 9.24 -3.71
C SER A 73 -2.61 8.63 -2.94
N LEU A 74 -2.84 7.32 -3.14
CA LEU A 74 -3.99 6.63 -2.56
C LEU A 74 -3.77 6.54 -1.06
N SER A 75 -4.71 7.09 -0.31
CA SER A 75 -4.77 6.89 1.14
C SER A 75 -5.08 5.43 1.44
N CYS A 76 -4.63 4.93 2.60
CA CYS A 76 -4.79 3.52 2.99
C CYS A 76 -6.26 3.07 2.98
N ASP A 77 -7.18 3.97 3.36
CA ASP A 77 -8.64 3.73 3.39
C ASP A 77 -9.24 3.46 2.01
N ARG A 78 -8.56 3.81 0.92
CA ARG A 78 -9.02 3.51 -0.44
C ARG A 78 -9.09 2.01 -0.70
N CYS A 79 -8.27 1.21 -0.03
CA CYS A 79 -8.24 -0.25 -0.18
C CYS A 79 -8.52 -0.97 1.15
N HIS A 80 -8.07 -0.41 2.28
CA HIS A 80 -8.30 -0.93 3.63
C HIS A 80 -9.51 -0.25 4.27
N LEU A 81 -10.71 -0.67 3.87
CA LEU A 81 -11.97 -0.18 4.44
C LEU A 81 -12.09 -0.45 5.96
N GLN A 82 -11.34 -1.41 6.47
CA GLN A 82 -11.26 -1.76 7.88
C GLN A 82 -9.80 -1.93 8.30
N ASN A 83 -9.54 -1.75 9.60
CA ASN A 83 -8.24 -1.96 10.24
C ASN A 83 -7.85 -3.45 10.40
N THR A 84 -8.58 -4.35 9.74
CA THR A 84 -8.47 -5.81 9.81
C THR A 84 -7.90 -6.38 8.50
N ASN A 85 -6.84 -5.75 7.97
CA ASN A 85 -5.82 -6.33 7.08
C ASN A 85 -6.22 -7.12 5.82
N THR A 86 -7.48 -7.17 5.42
CA THR A 86 -7.90 -7.84 4.19
C THR A 86 -8.26 -6.74 3.19
N VAL A 87 -7.46 -6.60 2.13
CA VAL A 87 -7.85 -5.76 0.99
C VAL A 87 -9.13 -6.34 0.41
N SER A 88 -10.18 -5.53 0.34
CA SER A 88 -11.43 -5.94 -0.29
C SER A 88 -11.32 -5.69 -1.79
N TYR A 89 -11.61 -6.71 -2.59
CA TYR A 89 -11.72 -6.62 -4.05
C TYR A 89 -13.21 -6.55 -4.40
N PRO A 90 -13.79 -5.34 -4.51
CA PRO A 90 -15.23 -5.16 -4.53
C PRO A 90 -15.89 -5.69 -5.81
N ASP A 91 -15.18 -5.65 -6.94
CA ASP A 91 -15.78 -6.01 -8.22
C ASP A 91 -15.73 -7.52 -8.47
N ASN A 92 -14.53 -8.11 -8.38
CA ASN A 92 -14.34 -9.52 -8.65
C ASN A 92 -13.22 -10.14 -7.79
N PRO A 93 -13.56 -10.63 -6.58
CA PRO A 93 -12.60 -11.29 -5.69
C PRO A 93 -11.87 -12.50 -6.31
N GLY A 94 -12.48 -13.15 -7.32
CA GLY A 94 -11.89 -14.30 -8.00
C GLY A 94 -10.69 -13.94 -8.87
N LEU A 95 -10.49 -12.66 -9.17
CA LEU A 95 -9.35 -12.17 -9.94
C LEU A 95 -8.25 -11.59 -9.06
N ALA A 96 -8.37 -11.61 -7.74
CA ALA A 96 -7.30 -11.17 -6.85
C ALA A 96 -5.99 -11.98 -7.09
N PRO A 97 -4.81 -11.37 -6.97
CA PRO A 97 -4.53 -9.98 -6.59
C PRO A 97 -4.38 -9.00 -7.79
N ASP A 98 -4.90 -9.37 -8.95
CA ASP A 98 -4.64 -8.69 -10.21
C ASP A 98 -5.52 -7.43 -10.37
N CYS A 99 -5.14 -6.52 -11.27
CA CYS A 99 -5.80 -5.22 -11.48
C CYS A 99 -7.32 -5.37 -11.70
N ALA A 100 -7.72 -6.37 -12.49
CA ALA A 100 -9.11 -6.65 -12.81
C ALA A 100 -9.97 -6.96 -11.57
N ALA A 101 -9.40 -7.38 -10.44
CA ALA A 101 -10.16 -7.64 -9.22
C ALA A 101 -10.87 -6.39 -8.65
N CYS A 102 -10.34 -5.19 -8.96
CA CYS A 102 -10.91 -3.89 -8.59
C CYS A 102 -11.39 -3.08 -9.80
N HIS A 103 -11.01 -3.46 -11.02
CA HIS A 103 -11.25 -2.70 -12.25
C HIS A 103 -12.03 -3.50 -13.30
N THR A 104 -12.67 -4.62 -12.93
CA THR A 104 -13.54 -5.34 -13.88
C THR A 104 -14.71 -4.48 -14.36
N HIS A 105 -15.14 -3.48 -13.60
CA HIS A 105 -16.17 -2.54 -14.05
C HIS A 105 -15.68 -1.61 -15.18
N ASP A 106 -14.36 -1.40 -15.30
CA ASP A 106 -13.75 -0.56 -16.35
C ASP A 106 -13.54 -1.32 -17.66
N TYR A 107 -13.77 -2.63 -17.66
CA TYR A 107 -13.65 -3.46 -18.86
C TYR A 107 -14.77 -3.14 -19.85
N ASP A 108 -14.40 -2.57 -21.01
CA ASP A 108 -15.33 -2.35 -22.11
C ASP A 108 -15.24 -3.49 -23.15
N PRO A 109 -16.28 -4.34 -23.28
CA PRO A 109 -16.30 -5.42 -24.27
C PRO A 109 -16.38 -4.92 -25.72
N SER A 110 -16.76 -3.66 -25.97
CA SER A 110 -16.85 -3.10 -27.32
C SER A 110 -15.48 -2.78 -27.93
N GLU A 111 -14.49 -2.50 -27.09
CA GLU A 111 -13.09 -2.24 -27.48
C GLU A 111 -12.22 -3.52 -27.43
N HIS A 112 -12.71 -4.60 -26.79
CA HIS A 112 -11.98 -5.84 -26.55
C HIS A 112 -12.69 -7.06 -27.15
N LEU A 113 -12.55 -7.25 -28.46
CA LEU A 113 -13.38 -8.18 -29.24
C LEU A 113 -13.04 -9.67 -29.05
N ASP A 114 -11.79 -10.01 -28.70
CA ASP A 114 -11.28 -11.40 -28.70
C ASP A 114 -10.70 -11.86 -27.36
N VAL A 115 -10.85 -11.05 -26.32
CA VAL A 115 -10.30 -11.30 -24.99
C VAL A 115 -11.36 -11.04 -23.93
N SER A 116 -11.16 -11.55 -22.71
CA SER A 116 -12.01 -11.27 -21.56
C SER A 116 -11.22 -10.55 -20.47
N ALA A 117 -11.90 -9.88 -19.54
CA ALA A 117 -11.26 -9.35 -18.34
C ALA A 117 -10.50 -10.41 -17.53
N SER A 118 -10.93 -11.69 -17.61
CA SER A 118 -10.23 -12.81 -16.98
C SER A 118 -8.98 -13.29 -17.75
N SER A 119 -8.86 -13.01 -19.05
CA SER A 119 -7.63 -13.23 -19.82
C SER A 119 -6.71 -12.01 -19.80
N LEU A 120 -7.25 -10.82 -19.49
CA LEU A 120 -6.55 -9.55 -19.31
C LEU A 120 -6.48 -9.10 -17.85
N ARG A 121 -6.12 -10.02 -16.95
CA ARG A 121 -6.20 -9.76 -15.50
C ARG A 121 -5.37 -8.56 -15.05
N ASP A 122 -4.24 -8.33 -15.72
CA ASP A 122 -3.30 -7.24 -15.44
C ASP A 122 -3.33 -6.10 -16.47
N CYS A 123 -4.27 -6.13 -17.43
CA CYS A 123 -4.35 -5.17 -18.54
C CYS A 123 -3.02 -4.95 -19.32
N SER A 124 -2.10 -5.92 -19.24
CA SER A 124 -0.71 -5.81 -19.73
C SER A 124 -0.46 -6.57 -21.03
N GLY A 125 -1.46 -7.31 -21.54
CA GLY A 125 -1.26 -8.34 -22.57
C GLY A 125 -1.90 -8.10 -23.95
N SER A 126 -2.80 -7.11 -24.12
CA SER A 126 -3.56 -6.96 -25.37
C SER A 126 -3.33 -5.66 -26.13
N CYS A 127 -2.42 -4.80 -25.66
CA CYS A 127 -2.36 -3.41 -26.10
C CYS A 127 -1.01 -3.04 -26.75
N HIS A 128 -0.55 -3.84 -27.71
CA HIS A 128 0.61 -3.48 -28.55
C HIS A 128 0.17 -3.09 -29.97
N GLU A 129 -0.75 -2.13 -30.10
CA GLU A 129 -0.96 -1.40 -31.36
C GLU A 129 -1.00 0.12 -31.08
N PRO A 130 -0.42 0.97 -31.96
CA PRO A 130 -0.21 2.39 -31.69
C PRO A 130 -1.53 3.17 -31.85
N GLY A 131 -2.36 3.19 -30.81
CA GLY A 131 -3.61 3.97 -30.72
C GLY A 131 -3.70 4.77 -29.42
N PRO A 132 -4.64 5.73 -29.31
CA PRO A 132 -4.81 6.57 -28.11
C PRO A 132 -5.57 5.76 -27.05
N GLU A 133 -4.90 4.80 -26.45
CA GLU A 133 -5.52 3.92 -25.46
C GLU A 133 -5.74 4.67 -24.14
N HIS A 134 -7.00 4.62 -23.70
CA HIS A 134 -7.45 5.31 -22.52
C HIS A 134 -6.77 4.73 -21.29
N ARG A 135 -6.16 5.59 -20.48
CA ARG A 135 -5.59 5.16 -19.20
C ARG A 135 -6.71 5.10 -18.17
N VAL A 136 -6.55 4.28 -17.14
CA VAL A 136 -7.40 4.31 -15.92
C VAL A 136 -7.41 5.71 -15.27
N SER A 137 -6.44 6.57 -15.63
CA SER A 137 -6.36 7.97 -15.22
C SER A 137 -7.08 8.97 -16.14
N ASP A 138 -7.73 8.52 -17.21
CA ASP A 138 -8.32 9.44 -18.18
C ASP A 138 -9.62 10.07 -17.65
N PRO A 139 -9.80 11.38 -17.87
CA PRO A 139 -10.84 12.18 -17.21
C PRO A 139 -12.27 11.96 -17.74
N ASP A 140 -12.48 11.04 -18.69
CA ASP A 140 -13.80 10.82 -19.32
C ASP A 140 -14.79 10.04 -18.43
N TRP A 141 -14.41 9.64 -17.22
CA TRP A 141 -15.28 8.97 -16.23
C TRP A 141 -15.96 9.96 -15.25
N GLY A 142 -16.72 10.92 -15.81
CA GLY A 142 -17.60 11.83 -15.08
C GLY A 142 -19.04 11.34 -14.96
#